data_AF-A0A1D6LLN1-F1
#
_entry.id   AF-A0A1D6LLN1-F1
#
_cell.length_a   1.000
_cell.length_b   1.000
_cell.length_c   1.000
_cell.angle_alpha   90.00
_cell.angle_beta   90.00
_cell.angle_gamma   90.00
#
_symmetry.space_group_name_H-M   'P 1'
#
loop_
_entity.id
_entity.type
_entity.pdbx_description
1 polymer ?
#
loop_
_entity_poly.entity_id
_entity_poly.type
_entity_poly.pdbx_seq_one_letter_code
_entity_poly.pdbx_strand_id
1 'polypeptide(L)'
;MWNGVPPPPPPPLQMAAAPPPPGTTVPGAGQPPPPPPPPAGASQGGKPLTPMELEAQLVEKARKWHQLNSKRYGDKRKFGFVEAQKEDMPPEHVRKITRDHGDMTSKKYRHDKRVYLGALKFVPHAVYKLLENMPMPWEQVRHVKILYHITGAITFVNEIPWVVEPIYLAQWGTMWIMMRREKRDRRHFKRMRFPPFDDEEPPLDYADNLLDVEPLEAIQLELDEEEDAAVYEWFYDHKPLMKTKLINGPSYRKWHLSLPIMATLYRLAGQLLSDLIDRNYFYLFDMESFFTAKALNMCIPGGPKFEPLYRDMEKGDEDWNEFNDINKLIIRQPLRTEYRIAFPHLYNNRPRKVKLGIYHTPMIMYIKTEDPDLPAFYYDPLINPITSTNKVDRRERKAAEEEDDEDFCLPEDVEPLLKQTELYTDTTAAGISLLFAPKPFNMRSGRTRRAEDIPLVSEWYKEHCPPAYPVKVRVSYQKLLKCYVLNELHHRPPKAQKKKHLFRSLQATKFFQTTELDWAEAGLQVCKQGYNMLNLLIHRKNLNYLHLDYNFNLKPVKT
;
A
#
# COMPACT_ATOMS: atom_id res chain seq x y z
N MET A 1 28.00 -44.69 33.04
CA MET A 1 27.29 -45.82 32.44
C MET A 1 26.29 -45.29 31.42
N TRP A 2 26.60 -45.40 30.14
CA TRP A 2 25.76 -45.95 29.06
C TRP A 2 26.37 -45.57 27.72
N ASN A 3 26.98 -46.58 27.11
CA ASN A 3 27.36 -46.62 25.71
C ASN A 3 26.10 -46.74 24.85
N GLY A 4 26.05 -46.03 23.73
CA GLY A 4 24.99 -46.16 22.74
C GLY A 4 25.42 -45.56 21.41
N VAL A 5 26.05 -46.39 20.58
CA VAL A 5 26.40 -46.13 19.18
C VAL A 5 25.12 -45.83 18.37
N PRO A 6 25.10 -44.85 17.46
CA PRO A 6 23.92 -44.58 16.63
C PRO A 6 23.74 -45.65 15.54
N PRO A 7 22.49 -46.02 15.18
CA PRO A 7 22.22 -47.06 14.20
C PRO A 7 22.51 -46.59 12.75
N PRO A 8 22.81 -47.52 11.82
CA PRO A 8 23.06 -47.21 10.42
C PRO A 8 21.77 -46.84 9.65
N PRO A 9 21.89 -46.10 8.53
CA PRO A 9 20.74 -45.64 7.76
C PRO A 9 20.03 -46.80 7.03
N PRO A 10 18.71 -46.69 6.80
CA PRO A 10 17.93 -47.71 6.11
C PRO A 10 18.22 -47.73 4.60
N PRO A 11 18.04 -48.89 3.93
CA PRO A 11 18.24 -49.03 2.49
C PRO A 11 17.15 -48.31 1.67
N PRO A 12 17.43 -47.93 0.41
CA PRO A 12 16.48 -47.20 -0.42
C PRO A 12 15.26 -48.05 -0.77
N LEU A 13 14.07 -47.52 -0.46
CA LEU A 13 12.78 -48.06 -0.85
C LEU A 13 12.63 -48.06 -2.37
N GLN A 14 12.47 -49.24 -2.96
CA GLN A 14 11.98 -49.41 -4.33
C GLN A 14 10.58 -48.79 -4.46
N MET A 15 10.44 -47.79 -5.32
CA MET A 15 9.14 -47.22 -5.67
C MET A 15 8.32 -48.23 -6.47
N ALA A 16 7.39 -48.91 -5.81
CA ALA A 16 6.25 -49.52 -6.48
C ALA A 16 5.32 -48.42 -7.01
N ALA A 17 5.01 -48.46 -8.31
CA ALA A 17 4.09 -47.55 -8.96
C ALA A 17 2.66 -47.74 -8.40
N ALA A 18 2.05 -46.64 -7.93
CA ALA A 18 0.65 -46.61 -7.53
C ALA A 18 -0.27 -46.51 -8.77
N PRO A 19 -1.47 -47.12 -8.76
CA PRO A 19 -2.40 -47.12 -9.89
C PRO A 19 -3.10 -45.75 -10.05
N PRO A 20 -3.42 -45.31 -11.29
CA PRO A 20 -4.09 -44.04 -11.52
C PRO A 20 -5.60 -44.09 -11.19
N PRO A 21 -6.21 -42.96 -10.79
CA PRO A 21 -7.61 -42.87 -10.34
C PRO A 21 -8.62 -42.86 -11.53
N PRO A 22 -9.88 -43.27 -11.29
CA PRO A 22 -10.86 -43.48 -12.34
C PRO A 22 -11.66 -42.21 -12.69
N GLY A 23 -11.87 -42.00 -14.00
CA GLY A 23 -12.97 -41.19 -14.51
C GLY A 23 -12.62 -39.82 -15.09
N THR A 24 -12.05 -39.80 -16.30
CA THR A 24 -12.31 -38.73 -17.28
C THR A 24 -12.51 -39.36 -18.65
N THR A 25 -13.77 -39.37 -19.08
CA THR A 25 -14.24 -39.80 -20.40
C THR A 25 -13.74 -38.85 -21.48
N VAL A 26 -12.83 -39.34 -22.33
CA VAL A 26 -12.44 -38.69 -23.59
C VAL A 26 -13.44 -39.14 -24.66
N PRO A 27 -14.12 -38.24 -25.41
CA PRO A 27 -14.97 -38.66 -26.50
C PRO A 27 -14.12 -39.00 -27.73
N GLY A 28 -14.22 -40.26 -28.18
CA GLY A 28 -14.10 -40.65 -29.58
C GLY A 28 -12.76 -40.45 -30.28
N ALA A 29 -11.91 -41.48 -30.24
CA ALA A 29 -11.07 -41.88 -31.37
C ALA A 29 -10.65 -43.34 -31.18
N GLY A 30 -11.61 -44.25 -31.33
CA GLY A 30 -11.31 -45.66 -31.55
C GLY A 30 -10.77 -45.83 -32.96
N GLN A 31 -9.45 -45.79 -33.12
CA GLN A 31 -8.76 -46.50 -34.19
C GLN A 31 -7.47 -47.10 -33.61
N PRO A 32 -7.26 -48.42 -33.73
CA PRO A 32 -5.97 -49.02 -33.40
C PRO A 32 -4.89 -48.43 -34.34
N PRO A 33 -3.61 -48.39 -33.92
CA PRO A 33 -2.54 -48.01 -34.83
C PRO A 33 -2.58 -48.93 -36.07
N PRO A 34 -2.34 -48.39 -37.28
CA PRO A 34 -2.39 -49.19 -38.48
C PRO A 34 -1.37 -50.34 -38.37
N PRO A 35 -1.69 -51.55 -38.87
CA PRO A 35 -0.75 -52.66 -38.87
C PRO A 35 0.53 -52.29 -39.64
N PRO A 36 1.68 -52.91 -39.33
CA PRO A 36 2.89 -52.72 -40.12
C PRO A 36 2.59 -53.04 -41.59
N PRO A 37 3.15 -52.27 -42.54
CA PRO A 37 2.88 -52.50 -43.96
C PRO A 37 3.32 -53.92 -44.34
N PRO A 38 2.58 -54.60 -45.23
CA PRO A 38 2.96 -55.93 -45.70
C PRO A 38 4.32 -55.85 -46.41
N PRO A 39 5.12 -56.94 -46.42
CA PRO A 39 6.36 -56.98 -47.17
C PRO A 39 6.04 -56.67 -48.64
N ALA A 40 6.77 -55.69 -49.20
CA ALA A 40 6.56 -55.18 -50.54
C ALA A 40 6.58 -56.34 -51.55
N GLY A 41 5.39 -56.73 -52.01
CA GLY A 41 5.22 -57.62 -53.14
C GLY A 41 5.78 -56.94 -54.38
N ALA A 42 6.69 -57.62 -55.06
CA ALA A 42 7.23 -57.20 -56.33
C ALA A 42 6.09 -57.04 -57.37
N SER A 43 5.84 -55.82 -57.82
CA SER A 43 5.07 -55.54 -59.04
C SER A 43 5.83 -54.54 -59.91
N GLN A 44 6.57 -55.13 -60.85
CA GLN A 44 6.77 -54.74 -62.25
C GLN A 44 6.75 -53.24 -62.63
N GLY A 45 7.85 -52.81 -63.24
CA GLY A 45 7.76 -52.07 -64.51
C GLY A 45 7.67 -50.55 -64.45
N GLY A 46 8.33 -49.88 -63.51
CA GLY A 46 8.66 -48.46 -63.66
C GLY A 46 9.92 -48.31 -64.51
N LYS A 47 9.89 -47.55 -65.61
CA LYS A 47 11.10 -47.12 -66.33
C LYS A 47 12.11 -46.55 -65.31
N PRO A 48 13.43 -46.76 -65.50
CA PRO A 48 14.41 -46.08 -64.66
C PRO A 48 14.14 -44.58 -64.74
N LEU A 49 13.74 -43.99 -63.61
CA LEU A 49 13.56 -42.54 -63.49
C LEU A 49 14.86 -41.92 -63.99
N THR A 50 14.72 -40.95 -64.89
CA THR A 50 15.87 -40.19 -65.34
C THR A 50 16.53 -39.54 -64.11
N PRO A 51 17.87 -39.34 -64.08
CA PRO A 51 18.56 -38.71 -62.95
C PRO A 51 17.89 -37.40 -62.49
N MET A 52 17.28 -36.67 -63.42
CA MET A 52 16.55 -35.43 -63.21
C MET A 52 15.23 -35.59 -62.41
N GLU A 53 14.49 -36.68 -62.61
CA GLU A 53 13.25 -36.96 -61.85
C GLU A 53 13.54 -37.44 -60.43
N LEU A 54 14.65 -38.17 -60.24
CA LEU A 54 15.14 -38.59 -58.93
C LEU A 54 15.60 -37.38 -58.10
N GLU A 55 16.29 -36.43 -58.76
CA GLU A 55 16.71 -35.16 -58.17
C GLU A 55 15.51 -34.29 -57.78
N ALA A 56 14.48 -34.21 -58.64
CA ALA A 56 13.24 -33.50 -58.32
C ALA A 56 12.53 -34.08 -57.08
N GLN A 57 12.46 -35.42 -56.96
CA GLN A 57 11.89 -36.07 -55.76
C GLN A 57 12.72 -35.84 -54.50
N LEU A 58 14.05 -35.81 -54.61
CA LEU A 58 14.96 -35.50 -53.51
C LEU A 58 14.81 -34.06 -53.04
N VAL A 59 14.68 -33.10 -53.97
CA VAL A 59 14.41 -31.68 -53.66
C VAL A 59 13.05 -31.52 -52.97
N GLU A 60 12.02 -32.21 -53.44
CA GLU A 60 10.71 -32.17 -52.80
C GLU A 60 10.71 -32.78 -51.40
N LYS A 61 11.43 -33.90 -51.21
CA LYS A 61 11.64 -34.54 -49.91
C LYS A 61 12.44 -33.66 -48.96
N ALA A 62 13.49 -32.99 -49.45
CA ALA A 62 14.28 -32.03 -48.69
C ALA A 62 13.45 -30.81 -48.28
N ARG A 63 12.58 -30.30 -49.17
CA ARG A 63 11.64 -29.22 -48.86
C ARG A 63 10.63 -29.63 -47.80
N LYS A 64 10.01 -30.81 -47.92
CA LYS A 64 9.10 -31.37 -46.91
C LYS A 64 9.81 -31.59 -45.57
N TRP A 65 11.05 -32.08 -45.59
CA TRP A 65 11.89 -32.23 -44.40
C TRP A 65 12.18 -30.88 -43.75
N HIS A 66 12.59 -29.86 -44.52
CA HIS A 66 12.82 -28.51 -44.00
C HIS A 66 11.57 -27.88 -43.38
N GLN A 67 10.42 -28.01 -44.04
CA GLN A 67 9.14 -27.52 -43.50
C GLN A 67 8.77 -28.24 -42.19
N LEU A 68 8.98 -29.55 -42.13
CA LEU A 68 8.70 -30.35 -40.95
C LEU A 68 9.65 -30.02 -39.81
N ASN A 69 10.94 -29.80 -40.11
CA ASN A 69 11.96 -29.45 -39.12
C ASN A 69 11.76 -28.04 -38.57
N SER A 70 11.45 -27.08 -39.46
CA SER A 70 11.12 -25.70 -39.09
C SER A 70 9.86 -25.64 -38.22
N LYS A 71 8.82 -26.43 -38.54
CA LYS A 71 7.62 -26.54 -37.69
C LYS A 71 7.86 -27.27 -36.37
N ARG A 72 8.72 -28.30 -36.36
CA ARG A 72 9.00 -29.14 -35.18
C ARG A 72 9.86 -28.41 -34.15
N TYR A 73 10.89 -27.71 -34.61
CA TYR A 73 11.85 -26.98 -33.76
C TYR A 73 11.61 -25.46 -33.73
N GLY A 74 10.44 -25.00 -34.16
CA GLY A 74 10.04 -23.60 -34.03
C GLY A 74 9.95 -23.18 -32.56
N ASP A 75 10.21 -21.89 -32.29
CA ASP A 75 10.33 -21.37 -30.92
C ASP A 75 9.11 -21.64 -30.03
N LYS A 76 7.91 -21.68 -30.62
CA LYS A 76 6.64 -21.98 -29.92
C LYS A 76 6.55 -23.40 -29.35
N ARG A 77 7.40 -24.33 -29.83
CA ARG A 77 7.43 -25.74 -29.40
C ARG A 77 8.58 -26.05 -28.46
N LYS A 78 9.41 -25.07 -28.11
CA LYS A 78 10.50 -25.25 -27.14
C LYS A 78 9.91 -25.58 -25.77
N PHE A 79 10.52 -26.53 -25.06
CA PHE A 79 10.14 -26.84 -23.70
C PHE A 79 10.35 -25.61 -22.80
N GLY A 80 9.32 -25.20 -22.06
CA GLY A 80 9.31 -23.94 -21.30
C GLY A 80 8.85 -22.72 -22.10
N PHE A 81 8.40 -22.89 -23.36
CA PHE A 81 7.72 -21.82 -24.09
C PHE A 81 6.44 -21.40 -23.35
N VAL A 82 6.38 -20.13 -22.99
CA VAL A 82 5.19 -19.51 -22.40
C VAL A 82 4.44 -18.83 -23.53
N GLU A 83 3.19 -19.24 -23.73
CA GLU A 83 2.30 -18.62 -24.71
C GLU A 83 2.12 -17.12 -24.42
N ALA A 84 1.83 -16.34 -25.46
CA ALA A 84 1.67 -14.90 -25.34
C ALA A 84 0.63 -14.56 -24.26
N GLN A 85 0.92 -13.49 -23.51
CA GLN A 85 0.01 -13.00 -22.48
C GLN A 85 -1.32 -12.59 -23.13
N LYS A 86 -2.43 -12.92 -22.48
CA LYS A 86 -3.75 -12.47 -22.94
C LYS A 86 -3.77 -10.95 -23.06
N GLU A 87 -4.20 -10.49 -24.22
CA GLU A 87 -4.44 -9.07 -24.49
C GLU A 87 -5.77 -8.63 -23.91
N ASP A 88 -5.89 -7.34 -23.69
CA ASP A 88 -7.10 -6.74 -23.14
C ASP A 88 -8.21 -6.71 -24.22
N MET A 89 -9.38 -7.22 -23.84
CA MET A 89 -10.58 -7.22 -24.68
C MET A 89 -11.20 -5.81 -24.71
N PRO A 90 -11.92 -5.46 -25.79
CA PRO A 90 -12.66 -4.20 -25.85
C PRO A 90 -13.68 -4.06 -24.70
N PRO A 91 -13.84 -2.87 -24.11
CA PRO A 91 -14.73 -2.64 -22.98
C PRO A 91 -16.22 -2.92 -23.32
N GLU A 92 -16.60 -2.72 -24.58
CA GLU A 92 -17.94 -3.03 -25.09
C GLU A 92 -18.31 -4.51 -24.94
N HIS A 93 -17.31 -5.41 -24.96
CA HIS A 93 -17.55 -6.84 -24.83
C HIS A 93 -18.17 -7.18 -23.47
N VAL A 94 -17.60 -6.67 -22.38
CA VAL A 94 -18.14 -6.93 -21.02
C VAL A 94 -19.47 -6.19 -20.80
N ARG A 95 -19.62 -4.98 -21.34
CA ARG A 95 -20.89 -4.21 -21.31
C ARG A 95 -22.03 -5.00 -21.94
N LYS A 96 -21.81 -5.50 -23.16
CA LYS A 96 -22.80 -6.30 -23.89
C LYS A 96 -23.14 -7.58 -23.14
N ILE A 97 -22.15 -8.31 -22.62
CA ILE A 97 -22.39 -9.53 -21.83
C ILE A 97 -23.27 -9.23 -20.62
N THR A 98 -22.96 -8.17 -19.88
CA THR A 98 -23.66 -7.82 -18.64
C THR A 98 -25.11 -7.41 -18.94
N ARG A 99 -25.32 -6.62 -20.00
CA ARG A 99 -26.64 -6.22 -20.47
C ARG A 99 -27.47 -7.39 -20.97
N ASP A 100 -26.88 -8.29 -21.77
CA ASP A 100 -27.56 -9.46 -22.33
C ASP A 100 -28.02 -10.46 -21.25
N HIS A 101 -27.26 -10.60 -20.15
CA HIS A 101 -27.62 -11.48 -19.03
C HIS A 101 -28.70 -10.86 -18.12
N GLY A 102 -28.71 -9.52 -18.00
CA GLY A 102 -29.74 -8.78 -17.26
C GLY A 102 -29.89 -9.27 -15.82
N ASP A 103 -31.13 -9.60 -15.44
CA ASP A 103 -31.52 -10.12 -14.12
C ASP A 103 -31.53 -11.66 -14.02
N MET A 104 -31.02 -12.35 -15.05
CA MET A 104 -31.03 -13.82 -15.15
C MET A 104 -32.43 -14.46 -15.13
N THR A 105 -33.51 -13.73 -15.45
CA THR A 105 -34.85 -14.32 -15.58
C THR A 105 -35.02 -15.12 -16.87
N SER A 106 -34.32 -14.72 -17.95
CA SER A 106 -34.38 -15.35 -19.27
C SER A 106 -33.97 -16.83 -19.25
N LYS A 107 -34.76 -17.66 -19.94
CA LYS A 107 -34.48 -19.10 -20.10
C LYS A 107 -33.21 -19.38 -20.91
N LYS A 108 -32.78 -18.43 -21.75
CA LYS A 108 -31.57 -18.54 -22.60
C LYS A 108 -30.31 -18.79 -21.76
N TYR A 109 -30.19 -18.12 -20.62
CA TYR A 109 -29.00 -18.17 -19.74
C TYR A 109 -29.18 -19.13 -18.55
N ARG A 110 -30.04 -20.16 -18.69
CA ARG A 110 -30.31 -21.14 -17.63
C ARG A 110 -29.05 -21.88 -17.17
N HIS A 111 -28.15 -22.20 -18.11
CA HIS A 111 -26.91 -22.92 -17.83
C HIS A 111 -25.94 -22.07 -16.98
N ASP A 112 -25.96 -20.75 -17.17
CA ASP A 112 -25.06 -19.81 -16.50
C ASP A 112 -25.50 -19.48 -15.08
N LYS A 113 -26.77 -19.69 -14.71
CA LYS A 113 -27.28 -19.50 -13.32
C LYS A 113 -26.44 -20.22 -12.27
N ARG A 114 -25.93 -21.42 -12.60
CA ARG A 114 -25.06 -22.20 -11.70
C ARG A 114 -23.73 -21.51 -11.47
N VAL A 115 -23.18 -20.86 -12.50
CA VAL A 115 -21.91 -20.15 -12.44
C VAL A 115 -22.04 -18.89 -11.61
N TYR A 116 -23.11 -18.09 -11.81
CA TYR A 116 -23.41 -16.92 -10.98
C TYR A 116 -23.50 -17.28 -9.49
N LEU A 117 -24.24 -18.33 -9.13
CA LEU A 117 -24.31 -18.79 -7.74
C LEU A 117 -22.96 -19.29 -7.21
N GLY A 118 -22.12 -19.90 -8.05
CA GLY A 118 -20.76 -20.29 -7.68
C GLY A 118 -19.83 -19.10 -7.44
N ALA A 119 -20.03 -18.01 -8.18
CA ALA A 119 -19.25 -16.79 -8.06
C ALA A 119 -19.55 -15.99 -6.78
N LEU A 120 -20.71 -16.21 -6.15
CA LEU A 120 -21.09 -15.58 -4.87
C LEU A 120 -20.01 -15.73 -3.79
N LYS A 121 -19.28 -16.86 -3.79
CA LYS A 121 -18.16 -17.11 -2.87
C LYS A 121 -17.06 -16.03 -2.94
N PHE A 122 -16.87 -15.42 -4.11
CA PHE A 122 -15.79 -14.47 -4.36
C PHE A 122 -16.24 -12.99 -4.35
N VAL A 123 -17.54 -12.73 -4.16
CA VAL A 123 -18.08 -11.36 -4.07
C VAL A 123 -17.37 -10.51 -3.00
N PRO A 124 -17.08 -11.00 -1.78
CA PRO A 124 -16.34 -10.20 -0.79
C PRO A 124 -14.97 -9.75 -1.29
N HIS A 125 -14.30 -10.57 -2.12
CA HIS A 125 -13.01 -10.21 -2.70
C HIS A 125 -13.15 -9.20 -3.85
N ALA A 126 -14.23 -9.28 -4.64
CA ALA A 126 -14.54 -8.28 -5.66
C ALA A 126 -14.85 -6.92 -5.01
N VAL A 127 -15.67 -6.90 -3.96
CA VAL A 127 -16.00 -5.68 -3.20
C VAL A 127 -14.75 -5.08 -2.56
N TYR A 128 -13.89 -5.90 -1.94
CA TYR A 128 -12.62 -5.43 -1.38
C TYR A 128 -11.76 -4.69 -2.42
N LYS A 129 -11.57 -5.31 -3.59
CA LYS A 129 -10.75 -4.74 -4.67
C LYS A 129 -11.37 -3.50 -5.32
N LEU A 130 -12.70 -3.44 -5.39
CA LEU A 130 -13.43 -2.27 -5.87
C LEU A 130 -13.21 -1.08 -4.92
N LEU A 131 -13.42 -1.28 -3.61
CA LEU A 131 -13.28 -0.22 -2.61
C LEU A 131 -11.83 0.23 -2.42
N GLU A 132 -10.86 -0.69 -2.48
CA GLU A 132 -9.42 -0.38 -2.41
C GLU A 132 -9.00 0.60 -3.54
N ASN A 133 -9.69 0.57 -4.69
CA ASN A 133 -9.36 1.42 -5.85
C ASN A 133 -10.32 2.60 -6.06
N MET A 134 -11.01 3.06 -5.01
CA MET A 134 -11.86 4.27 -5.09
C MET A 134 -11.10 5.48 -5.67
N PRO A 135 -11.69 6.20 -6.66
CA PRO A 135 -11.15 7.46 -7.18
C PRO A 135 -10.90 8.46 -6.04
N MET A 136 -9.79 9.18 -6.13
CA MET A 136 -9.47 10.21 -5.15
C MET A 136 -10.22 11.51 -5.48
N PRO A 137 -10.47 12.41 -4.51
CA PRO A 137 -11.30 13.61 -4.74
C PRO A 137 -10.79 14.59 -5.81
N TRP A 138 -9.49 14.53 -6.14
CA TRP A 138 -8.85 15.32 -7.20
C TRP A 138 -8.91 14.67 -8.59
N GLU A 139 -9.43 13.44 -8.69
CA GLU A 139 -9.64 12.72 -9.93
C GLU A 139 -11.12 12.77 -10.33
N GLN A 140 -11.40 13.04 -11.60
CA GLN A 140 -12.78 13.02 -12.13
C GLN A 140 -13.22 11.59 -12.49
N VAL A 141 -12.36 10.88 -13.22
CA VAL A 141 -12.61 9.55 -13.77
C VAL A 141 -11.38 8.70 -13.49
N ARG A 142 -11.59 7.42 -13.15
CA ARG A 142 -10.50 6.47 -12.97
C ARG A 142 -10.76 5.21 -13.75
N HIS A 143 -9.97 5.02 -14.81
CA HIS A 143 -9.93 3.75 -15.50
C HIS A 143 -9.10 2.73 -14.72
N VAL A 144 -9.71 1.58 -14.45
CA VAL A 144 -9.11 0.49 -13.67
C VAL A 144 -9.05 -0.78 -14.50
N LYS A 145 -7.98 -1.55 -14.28
CA LYS A 145 -7.83 -2.86 -14.92
C LYS A 145 -8.80 -3.85 -14.31
N ILE A 146 -9.56 -4.52 -15.16
CA ILE A 146 -10.62 -5.43 -14.76
C ILE A 146 -10.31 -6.84 -15.24
N LEU A 147 -10.63 -7.81 -14.39
CA LEU A 147 -10.64 -9.23 -14.68
C LEU A 147 -12.07 -9.73 -14.50
N TYR A 148 -12.75 -10.05 -15.60
CA TYR A 148 -14.15 -10.45 -15.59
C TYR A 148 -14.34 -11.87 -16.11
N HIS A 149 -15.38 -12.56 -15.62
CA HIS A 149 -15.75 -13.88 -16.11
C HIS A 149 -16.42 -13.78 -17.49
N ILE A 150 -16.16 -14.71 -18.41
CA ILE A 150 -16.70 -14.69 -19.78
C ILE A 150 -18.24 -14.63 -19.88
N THR A 151 -18.95 -15.06 -18.85
CA THR A 151 -20.44 -14.98 -18.75
C THR A 151 -20.94 -13.74 -18.02
N GLY A 152 -20.05 -12.81 -17.64
CA GLY A 152 -20.39 -11.64 -16.82
C GLY A 152 -20.75 -11.98 -15.37
N ALA A 153 -20.48 -13.22 -14.92
CA ALA A 153 -20.85 -13.67 -13.58
C ALA A 153 -20.23 -12.84 -12.47
N ILE A 154 -18.97 -12.45 -12.60
CA ILE A 154 -18.28 -11.61 -11.61
C ILE A 154 -17.21 -10.76 -12.30
N THR A 155 -17.06 -9.54 -11.80
CA THR A 155 -16.06 -8.55 -12.22
C THR A 155 -15.12 -8.27 -11.05
N PHE A 156 -13.80 -8.39 -11.25
CA PHE A 156 -12.77 -8.03 -10.27
C PHE A 156 -11.95 -6.85 -10.76
N VAL A 157 -11.67 -5.89 -9.88
CA VAL A 157 -10.63 -4.88 -10.14
C VAL A 157 -9.25 -5.50 -9.87
N ASN A 158 -8.46 -5.68 -10.93
CA ASN A 158 -7.14 -6.32 -10.91
C ASN A 158 -6.01 -5.29 -10.78
N GLU A 159 -6.13 -4.42 -9.78
CA GLU A 159 -5.19 -3.33 -9.57
C GLU A 159 -4.92 -3.10 -8.08
N ILE A 160 -3.69 -2.73 -7.73
CA ILE A 160 -3.32 -2.32 -6.38
C ILE A 160 -2.96 -0.83 -6.46
N PRO A 161 -3.56 0.04 -5.63
CA PRO A 161 -3.36 1.49 -5.69
C PRO A 161 -2.00 1.86 -5.09
N TRP A 162 -0.94 1.69 -5.88
CA TRP A 162 0.40 2.14 -5.50
C TRP A 162 0.48 3.65 -5.63
N VAL A 163 0.81 4.31 -4.53
CA VAL A 163 1.00 5.76 -4.46
C VAL A 163 2.40 6.08 -3.94
N VAL A 164 2.94 7.22 -4.39
CA VAL A 164 4.20 7.77 -3.88
C VAL A 164 3.86 8.55 -2.61
N GLU A 165 4.43 8.12 -1.48
CA GLU A 165 4.07 8.62 -0.14
C GLU A 165 4.14 10.16 0.00
N PRO A 166 5.22 10.86 -0.39
CA PRO A 166 5.26 12.33 -0.27
C PRO A 166 4.25 13.04 -1.18
N ILE A 167 4.01 12.53 -2.40
CA ILE A 167 3.02 13.10 -3.32
C ILE A 167 1.61 12.94 -2.76
N TYR A 168 1.29 11.74 -2.26
CA TYR A 168 -0.03 11.44 -1.71
C TYR A 168 -0.34 12.27 -0.46
N LEU A 169 0.64 12.50 0.41
CA LEU A 169 0.49 13.39 1.57
C LEU A 169 0.26 14.84 1.14
N ALA A 170 1.02 15.33 0.15
CA ALA A 170 0.83 16.67 -0.40
C ALA A 170 -0.55 16.85 -1.05
N GLN A 171 -1.02 15.88 -1.84
CA GLN A 171 -2.36 15.90 -2.45
C GLN A 171 -3.45 15.99 -1.38
N TRP A 172 -3.37 15.18 -0.31
CA TRP A 172 -4.31 15.30 0.81
C TRP A 172 -4.16 16.60 1.60
N GLY A 173 -2.96 17.17 1.65
CA GLY A 173 -2.69 18.49 2.22
C GLY A 173 -3.41 19.59 1.47
N THR A 174 -3.35 19.60 0.13
CA THR A 174 -4.10 20.56 -0.68
C THR A 174 -5.61 20.32 -0.58
N MET A 175 -6.06 19.06 -0.49
CA MET A 175 -7.49 18.75 -0.26
C MET A 175 -7.97 19.32 1.07
N TRP A 176 -7.17 19.22 2.12
CA TRP A 176 -7.51 19.79 3.43
C TRP A 176 -7.72 21.31 3.36
N ILE A 177 -6.84 22.01 2.63
CA ILE A 177 -6.95 23.47 2.42
C ILE A 177 -8.23 23.79 1.65
N MET A 178 -8.46 23.13 0.51
CA MET A 178 -9.62 23.42 -0.34
C MET A 178 -10.94 23.08 0.34
N MET A 179 -11.04 21.93 1.01
CA MET A 179 -12.25 21.56 1.74
C MET A 179 -12.56 22.50 2.91
N ARG A 180 -11.54 23.03 3.58
CA ARG A 180 -11.72 24.04 4.65
C ARG A 180 -12.17 25.38 4.08
N ARG A 181 -11.56 25.82 2.98
CA ARG A 181 -11.94 27.05 2.25
C ARG A 181 -13.38 26.97 1.77
N GLU A 182 -13.74 25.90 1.06
CA GLU A 182 -15.10 25.68 0.56
C GLU A 182 -16.14 25.65 1.69
N LYS A 183 -15.84 24.98 2.81
CA LYS A 183 -16.75 24.93 3.96
C LYS A 183 -16.91 26.29 4.65
N ARG A 184 -15.88 27.14 4.66
CA ARG A 184 -15.92 28.50 5.22
C ARG A 184 -16.72 29.44 4.31
N ASP A 185 -16.47 29.37 3.00
CA ASP A 185 -16.97 30.35 2.03
C ASP A 185 -18.43 30.03 1.62
N ARG A 186 -18.82 28.75 1.63
CA ARG A 186 -20.18 28.31 1.26
C ARG A 186 -21.20 28.54 2.37
N ARG A 187 -22.20 29.40 2.10
CA ARG A 187 -23.30 29.72 3.03
C ARG A 187 -24.17 28.52 3.42
N HIS A 188 -24.54 27.68 2.46
CA HIS A 188 -25.38 26.50 2.67
C HIS A 188 -24.73 25.25 2.09
N PHE A 189 -24.16 24.43 2.96
CA PHE A 189 -23.61 23.12 2.60
C PHE A 189 -24.67 22.03 2.75
N LYS A 190 -25.36 21.70 1.65
CA LYS A 190 -26.38 20.64 1.62
C LYS A 190 -25.68 19.28 1.53
N ARG A 191 -25.87 18.44 2.55
CA ARG A 191 -25.40 17.05 2.53
C ARG A 191 -26.27 16.20 1.61
N MET A 192 -25.67 15.20 0.96
CA MET A 192 -26.40 14.20 0.19
C MET A 192 -27.36 13.40 1.09
N ARG A 193 -28.45 12.91 0.51
CA ARG A 193 -29.38 12.01 1.19
C ARG A 193 -28.85 10.57 1.08
N PHE A 194 -29.04 9.79 2.14
CA PHE A 194 -28.69 8.37 2.16
C PHE A 194 -29.95 7.57 2.51
N PRO A 195 -30.29 6.51 1.74
CA PRO A 195 -29.65 6.10 0.48
C PRO A 195 -29.86 7.13 -0.66
N PRO A 196 -28.97 7.19 -1.67
CA PRO A 196 -29.10 8.14 -2.78
C PRO A 196 -30.22 7.80 -3.78
N PHE A 197 -30.50 6.51 -3.97
CA PHE A 197 -31.52 5.99 -4.89
C PHE A 197 -32.64 5.31 -4.11
N ASP A 198 -33.83 5.28 -4.70
CA ASP A 198 -34.99 4.60 -4.11
C ASP A 198 -34.81 3.08 -4.13
N ASP A 199 -35.48 2.36 -3.22
CA ASP A 199 -35.28 0.91 -3.06
C ASP A 199 -35.89 0.06 -4.19
N GLU A 200 -36.92 0.58 -4.86
CA GLU A 200 -37.55 -0.04 -6.03
C GLU A 200 -36.95 0.43 -7.37
N GLU A 201 -36.03 1.40 -7.37
CA GLU A 201 -35.38 1.90 -8.58
C GLU A 201 -34.26 0.95 -9.03
N PRO A 202 -34.31 0.39 -10.26
CA PRO A 202 -33.27 -0.51 -10.75
C PRO A 202 -31.95 0.25 -10.95
N PRO A 203 -30.78 -0.42 -10.76
CA PRO A 203 -29.49 0.24 -10.94
C PRO A 203 -29.32 0.75 -12.37
N LEU A 204 -28.98 2.04 -12.49
CA LEU A 204 -28.76 2.74 -13.75
C LEU A 204 -27.80 1.98 -14.68
N ASP A 205 -28.01 2.08 -15.99
CA ASP A 205 -27.03 1.61 -16.97
C ASP A 205 -25.99 2.69 -17.25
N TYR A 206 -24.71 2.30 -17.25
CA TYR A 206 -23.59 3.22 -17.44
C TYR A 206 -23.54 3.73 -18.88
N ALA A 207 -23.77 2.84 -19.85
CA ALA A 207 -23.70 3.18 -21.27
C ALA A 207 -24.74 4.23 -21.68
N ASP A 208 -25.95 4.13 -21.13
CA ASP A 208 -27.07 4.99 -21.53
C ASP A 208 -27.13 6.30 -20.74
N ASN A 209 -26.66 6.32 -19.48
CA ASN A 209 -26.87 7.46 -18.58
C ASN A 209 -25.59 8.22 -18.19
N LEU A 210 -24.41 7.57 -18.23
CA LEU A 210 -23.17 8.13 -17.67
C LEU A 210 -22.06 8.30 -18.70
N LEU A 211 -22.03 7.48 -19.76
CA LEU A 211 -20.91 7.47 -20.71
C LEU A 211 -20.74 8.81 -21.45
N ASP A 212 -21.84 9.46 -21.81
CA ASP A 212 -21.83 10.72 -22.58
C ASP A 212 -21.90 11.98 -21.70
N VAL A 213 -21.96 11.83 -20.37
CA VAL A 213 -22.07 12.94 -19.43
C VAL A 213 -20.67 13.36 -18.98
N GLU A 214 -20.31 14.61 -19.23
CA GLU A 214 -19.04 15.15 -18.74
C GLU A 214 -19.03 15.19 -17.20
N PRO A 215 -17.99 14.64 -16.55
CA PRO A 215 -17.88 14.65 -15.11
C PRO A 215 -17.71 16.07 -14.60
N LEU A 216 -18.23 16.31 -13.39
CA LEU A 216 -18.02 17.57 -12.68
C LEU A 216 -16.53 17.81 -12.42
N GLU A 217 -16.17 19.07 -12.22
CA GLU A 217 -14.81 19.46 -11.86
C GLU A 217 -14.39 18.80 -10.54
N ALA A 218 -13.18 18.23 -10.54
CA ALA A 218 -12.61 17.64 -9.34
C ALA A 218 -12.13 18.72 -8.36
N ILE A 219 -11.87 18.33 -7.12
CA ILE A 219 -11.29 19.26 -6.15
C ILE A 219 -9.81 19.40 -6.47
N GLN A 220 -9.39 20.54 -7.00
CA GLN A 220 -7.98 20.84 -7.29
C GLN A 220 -7.64 22.22 -6.73
N LEU A 221 -6.53 22.31 -6.00
CA LEU A 221 -5.96 23.61 -5.58
C LEU A 221 -5.30 24.24 -6.79
N GLU A 222 -5.63 25.51 -7.08
CA GLU A 222 -4.89 26.35 -8.03
C GLU A 222 -3.45 26.48 -7.50
N LEU A 223 -2.51 25.85 -8.20
CA LEU A 223 -1.08 25.89 -7.89
C LEU A 223 -0.44 27.13 -8.52
N ASP A 224 0.62 27.64 -7.90
CA ASP A 224 1.36 28.79 -8.43
C ASP A 224 2.33 28.35 -9.53
N GLU A 225 2.36 29.06 -10.66
CA GLU A 225 3.18 28.67 -11.82
C GLU A 225 4.68 28.82 -11.57
N GLU A 226 5.09 29.73 -10.69
CA GLU A 226 6.50 30.00 -10.38
C GLU A 226 6.97 29.20 -9.15
N GLU A 227 6.22 29.27 -8.04
CA GLU A 227 6.59 28.60 -6.78
C GLU A 227 6.37 27.07 -6.83
N ASP A 228 5.32 26.61 -7.49
CA ASP A 228 4.97 25.19 -7.63
C ASP A 228 5.40 24.59 -8.97
N ALA A 229 6.23 25.30 -9.75
CA ALA A 229 6.68 24.90 -11.09
C ALA A 229 7.17 23.44 -11.18
N ALA A 230 7.82 22.94 -10.12
CA ALA A 230 8.35 21.57 -10.07
C ALA A 230 7.26 20.48 -10.07
N VAL A 231 6.05 20.78 -9.62
CA VAL A 231 4.93 19.84 -9.47
C VAL A 231 3.71 20.19 -10.32
N TYR A 232 3.59 21.45 -10.75
CA TYR A 232 2.41 22.04 -11.43
C TYR A 232 1.75 21.13 -12.48
N GLU A 233 2.52 20.61 -13.44
CA GLU A 233 1.98 19.87 -14.60
C GLU A 233 1.35 18.51 -14.26
N TRP A 234 1.86 17.82 -13.23
CA TRP A 234 1.57 16.38 -13.01
C TRP A 234 0.95 16.09 -11.64
N PHE A 235 0.81 17.11 -10.78
CA PHE A 235 0.48 16.91 -9.36
C PHE A 235 -0.85 16.19 -9.12
N TYR A 236 -1.88 16.43 -9.94
CA TYR A 236 -3.21 15.82 -9.81
C TYR A 236 -3.45 14.60 -10.71
N ASP A 237 -2.41 14.11 -11.41
CA ASP A 237 -2.51 12.87 -12.17
C ASP A 237 -2.81 11.67 -11.27
N HIS A 238 -3.52 10.67 -11.81
CA HIS A 238 -3.78 9.41 -11.09
C HIS A 238 -2.48 8.68 -10.70
N LYS A 239 -1.51 8.63 -11.62
CA LYS A 239 -0.18 8.04 -11.41
C LYS A 239 0.89 9.02 -11.89
N PRO A 240 1.22 10.00 -11.04
CA PRO A 240 2.12 11.09 -11.42
C PRO A 240 3.49 10.53 -11.80
N LEU A 241 4.14 11.19 -12.76
CA LEU A 241 5.53 10.91 -13.18
C LEU A 241 5.78 9.50 -13.78
N MET A 242 4.75 8.70 -14.10
CA MET A 242 4.91 7.33 -14.62
C MET A 242 5.78 7.26 -15.89
N LYS A 243 5.67 8.26 -16.77
CA LYS A 243 6.40 8.34 -18.04
C LYS A 243 7.82 8.92 -17.91
N THR A 244 8.24 9.30 -16.70
CA THR A 244 9.52 9.96 -16.45
C THR A 244 10.56 9.02 -15.86
N LYS A 245 11.83 9.44 -15.82
CA LYS A 245 12.94 8.70 -15.20
C LYS A 245 12.89 8.66 -13.67
N LEU A 246 12.03 9.48 -13.03
CA LEU A 246 11.90 9.57 -11.58
C LEU A 246 11.22 8.32 -10.98
N ILE A 247 10.53 7.54 -11.83
CA ILE A 247 9.84 6.31 -11.45
C ILE A 247 10.32 5.16 -12.33
N ASN A 248 10.31 3.95 -11.79
CA ASN A 248 10.80 2.75 -12.46
C ASN A 248 9.89 2.20 -13.59
N GLY A 249 8.96 3.00 -14.13
CA GLY A 249 8.03 2.64 -15.20
C GLY A 249 6.63 2.18 -14.72
N PRO A 250 5.86 1.46 -15.56
CA PRO A 250 4.43 1.19 -15.33
C PRO A 250 4.14 0.27 -14.13
N SER A 251 5.17 -0.42 -13.61
CA SER A 251 5.04 -1.20 -12.37
C SER A 251 4.88 -0.32 -11.12
N TYR A 252 5.29 0.97 -11.19
CA TYR A 252 5.08 2.01 -10.18
C TYR A 252 5.48 1.58 -8.76
N ARG A 253 6.69 1.03 -8.59
CA ARG A 253 7.16 0.42 -7.31
C ARG A 253 8.24 1.19 -6.58
N LYS A 254 9.03 1.97 -7.31
CA LYS A 254 10.17 2.73 -6.78
C LYS A 254 10.12 4.14 -7.34
N TRP A 255 10.46 5.09 -6.48
CA TRP A 255 10.50 6.50 -6.83
C TRP A 255 11.82 7.11 -6.36
N HIS A 256 12.29 8.11 -7.09
CA HIS A 256 13.46 8.92 -6.78
C HIS A 256 13.17 10.35 -7.24
N LEU A 257 12.97 11.26 -6.29
CA LEU A 257 12.57 12.64 -6.56
C LEU A 257 13.77 13.60 -6.43
N SER A 258 13.68 14.77 -7.06
CA SER A 258 14.67 15.84 -6.91
C SER A 258 14.38 16.68 -5.66
N LEU A 259 15.36 17.46 -5.20
CA LEU A 259 15.19 18.33 -4.03
C LEU A 259 14.10 19.39 -4.22
N PRO A 260 13.99 20.10 -5.38
CA PRO A 260 12.90 21.05 -5.60
C PRO A 260 11.51 20.42 -5.54
N ILE A 261 11.34 19.21 -6.07
CA ILE A 261 10.08 18.46 -5.98
C ILE A 261 9.78 18.11 -4.51
N MET A 262 10.78 17.63 -3.75
CA MET A 262 10.55 17.29 -2.34
C MET A 262 10.21 18.52 -1.49
N ALA A 263 10.85 19.66 -1.75
CA ALA A 263 10.63 20.90 -1.04
C ALA A 263 9.20 21.45 -1.26
N THR A 264 8.76 21.51 -2.52
CA THR A 264 7.39 21.92 -2.90
C THR A 264 6.35 20.98 -2.29
N LEU A 265 6.53 19.66 -2.40
CA LEU A 265 5.64 18.68 -1.77
C LEU A 265 5.57 18.81 -0.24
N TYR A 266 6.71 19.07 0.42
CA TYR A 266 6.76 19.27 1.86
C TYR A 266 5.99 20.52 2.29
N ARG A 267 6.12 21.63 1.53
CA ARG A 267 5.35 22.86 1.75
C ARG A 267 3.85 22.61 1.59
N LEU A 268 3.42 21.97 0.49
CA LEU A 268 2.01 21.67 0.23
C LEU A 268 1.39 20.72 1.27
N ALA A 269 2.17 19.79 1.81
CA ALA A 269 1.73 18.86 2.86
C ALA A 269 1.69 19.48 4.27
N GLY A 270 2.21 20.70 4.45
CA GLY A 270 2.47 21.29 5.78
C GLY A 270 1.28 21.30 6.74
N GLN A 271 0.03 21.41 6.24
CA GLN A 271 -1.17 21.40 7.08
C GLN A 271 -1.46 20.05 7.75
N LEU A 272 -0.90 18.95 7.23
CA LEU A 272 -1.11 17.60 7.78
C LEU A 272 0.02 17.15 8.69
N LEU A 273 1.21 17.74 8.52
CA LEU A 273 2.43 17.31 9.20
C LEU A 273 2.54 17.94 10.58
N SER A 274 3.22 17.23 11.48
CA SER A 274 3.61 17.78 12.76
C SER A 274 4.74 18.80 12.63
N ASP A 275 4.69 19.84 13.45
CA ASP A 275 5.81 20.79 13.64
C ASP A 275 6.85 20.28 14.64
N LEU A 276 6.63 19.12 15.27
CA LEU A 276 7.52 18.55 16.28
C LEU A 276 8.71 17.82 15.65
N ILE A 277 9.89 18.39 15.83
CA ILE A 277 11.15 17.85 15.30
C ILE A 277 11.88 17.01 16.35
N ASP A 278 11.87 17.47 17.61
CA ASP A 278 12.58 16.81 18.70
C ASP A 278 11.79 15.61 19.26
N ARG A 279 12.46 14.45 19.31
CA ARG A 279 11.91 13.21 19.87
C ARG A 279 11.69 13.31 21.38
N ASN A 280 12.39 14.23 22.05
CA ASN A 280 12.22 14.48 23.49
C ASN A 280 10.79 14.91 23.86
N TYR A 281 10.01 15.46 22.93
CA TYR A 281 8.59 15.75 23.15
C TYR A 281 7.81 14.51 23.61
N PHE A 282 8.15 13.33 23.10
CA PHE A 282 7.48 12.07 23.42
C PHE A 282 7.98 11.41 24.71
N TYR A 283 8.71 12.13 25.57
CA TYR A 283 9.12 11.60 26.88
C TYR A 283 7.88 11.18 27.70
N LEU A 284 7.85 9.92 28.13
CA LEU A 284 6.70 9.27 28.77
C LEU A 284 5.44 9.15 27.90
N PHE A 285 5.50 9.53 26.64
CA PHE A 285 4.40 9.47 25.67
C PHE A 285 4.80 8.69 24.41
N ASP A 286 5.64 7.67 24.61
CA ASP A 286 6.14 6.76 23.59
C ASP A 286 5.66 5.33 23.84
N MET A 287 5.96 4.44 22.90
CA MET A 287 5.51 3.05 22.95
C MET A 287 6.00 2.30 24.19
N GLU A 288 7.25 2.53 24.59
CA GLU A 288 7.86 1.83 25.73
C GLU A 288 7.18 2.25 27.03
N SER A 289 6.89 3.54 27.19
CA SER A 289 6.13 4.07 28.33
C SER A 289 4.69 3.56 28.37
N PHE A 290 4.00 3.47 27.23
CA PHE A 290 2.64 2.91 27.20
C PHE A 290 2.60 1.41 27.54
N PHE A 291 3.60 0.63 27.11
CA PHE A 291 3.72 -0.78 27.48
C PHE A 291 3.96 -0.95 28.97
N THR A 292 4.84 -0.13 29.55
CA THR A 292 5.12 -0.12 30.99
C THR A 292 3.90 0.33 31.79
N ALA A 293 3.20 1.39 31.37
CA ALA A 293 1.96 1.84 31.99
C ALA A 293 0.89 0.73 32.01
N LYS A 294 0.71 0.01 30.89
CA LYS A 294 -0.19 -1.14 30.80
C LYS A 294 0.23 -2.28 31.75
N ALA A 295 1.52 -2.61 31.79
CA ALA A 295 2.04 -3.70 32.61
C ALA A 295 1.88 -3.44 34.12
N LEU A 296 2.04 -2.18 34.53
CA LEU A 296 1.91 -1.73 35.93
C LEU A 296 0.47 -1.34 36.32
N ASN A 297 -0.50 -1.43 35.40
CA ASN A 297 -1.87 -0.95 35.61
C ASN A 297 -1.92 0.54 36.04
N MET A 298 -1.05 1.36 35.46
CA MET A 298 -0.98 2.81 35.68
C MET A 298 -1.45 3.57 34.44
N CYS A 299 -1.81 4.83 34.64
CA CYS A 299 -2.27 5.70 33.56
C CYS A 299 -1.37 6.93 33.49
N ILE A 300 -0.86 7.22 32.29
CA ILE A 300 -0.19 8.48 31.99
C ILE A 300 -1.28 9.54 31.75
N PRO A 301 -1.15 10.77 32.26
CA PRO A 301 -2.06 11.85 31.91
C PRO A 301 -2.16 12.02 30.38
N GLY A 302 -3.39 12.05 29.85
CA GLY A 302 -3.61 12.08 28.39
C GLY A 302 -3.40 10.76 27.65
N GLY A 303 -2.77 9.76 28.29
CA GLY A 303 -2.51 8.44 27.72
C GLY A 303 -3.71 7.47 27.78
N PRO A 304 -3.56 6.29 27.16
CA PRO A 304 -4.61 5.28 27.10
C PRO A 304 -4.74 4.49 28.41
N LYS A 305 -5.96 4.02 28.73
CA LYS A 305 -6.25 3.16 29.87
C LYS A 305 -6.48 1.70 29.45
N PHE A 306 -5.86 0.78 30.18
CA PHE A 306 -5.94 -0.66 29.92
C PHE A 306 -6.54 -1.42 31.10
N GLU A 307 -6.93 -2.66 30.85
CA GLU A 307 -7.27 -3.58 31.93
C GLU A 307 -5.98 -4.07 32.61
N PRO A 308 -6.02 -4.34 33.93
CA PRO A 308 -4.87 -4.87 34.66
C PRO A 308 -4.39 -6.19 34.05
N LEU A 309 -3.10 -6.27 33.73
CA LEU A 309 -2.49 -7.50 33.21
C LEU A 309 -2.38 -8.59 34.27
N TYR A 310 -2.15 -8.18 35.50
CA TYR A 310 -1.96 -9.02 36.67
C TYR A 310 -3.01 -8.66 37.72
N ARG A 311 -3.81 -9.64 38.14
CA ARG A 311 -4.88 -9.49 39.14
C ARG A 311 -4.56 -10.21 40.46
N ASP A 312 -3.34 -10.72 40.55
CA ASP A 312 -2.79 -11.50 41.67
C ASP A 312 -2.31 -10.64 42.84
N MET A 313 -2.38 -9.32 42.71
CA MET A 313 -2.10 -8.38 43.79
C MET A 313 -3.41 -8.11 44.55
N GLU A 314 -3.65 -8.83 45.65
CA GLU A 314 -4.72 -8.48 46.57
C GLU A 314 -4.39 -7.13 47.23
N LYS A 315 -5.37 -6.21 47.25
CA LYS A 315 -5.22 -4.81 47.67
C LYS A 315 -4.83 -4.61 49.16
N GLY A 316 -4.48 -5.66 49.90
CA GLY A 316 -4.15 -5.61 51.32
C GLY A 316 -2.76 -6.14 51.70
N ASP A 317 -2.12 -6.95 50.85
CA ASP A 317 -0.86 -7.62 51.20
C ASP A 317 0.37 -6.69 51.10
N GLU A 318 0.27 -5.57 50.38
CA GLU A 318 1.39 -4.61 50.23
C GLU A 318 1.35 -3.44 51.23
N ASP A 319 0.21 -3.17 51.88
CA ASP A 319 0.00 -1.95 52.67
C ASP A 319 0.63 -2.01 54.07
N TRP A 320 0.78 -3.19 54.67
CA TRP A 320 1.42 -3.39 55.97
C TRP A 320 2.58 -4.38 55.88
N ASN A 321 3.78 -3.86 55.62
CA ASN A 321 5.02 -4.61 55.70
C ASN A 321 6.08 -3.81 56.49
N GLU A 322 7.16 -4.46 56.91
CA GLU A 322 8.22 -3.83 57.71
C GLU A 322 8.89 -2.63 57.02
N PHE A 323 8.81 -2.57 55.69
CA PHE A 323 9.42 -1.55 54.83
C PHE A 323 8.50 -0.34 54.57
N ASN A 324 7.18 -0.49 54.73
CA ASN A 324 6.16 0.53 54.46
C ASN A 324 5.63 1.20 55.75
N ASP A 325 6.31 1.02 56.88
CA ASP A 325 5.96 1.68 58.16
C ASP A 325 6.05 3.21 58.03
N ILE A 326 4.94 3.89 58.31
CA ILE A 326 4.82 5.35 58.19
C ILE A 326 5.80 6.11 59.08
N ASN A 327 6.23 5.52 60.20
CA ASN A 327 7.19 6.15 61.12
C ASN A 327 8.63 6.09 60.60
N LYS A 328 8.92 5.22 59.61
CA LYS A 328 10.25 5.04 59.01
C LYS A 328 10.37 5.75 57.66
N LEU A 329 9.25 6.19 57.06
CA LEU A 329 9.22 6.83 55.75
C LEU A 329 9.36 8.35 55.84
N ILE A 330 10.33 8.92 55.12
CA ILE A 330 10.50 10.37 55.00
C ILE A 330 9.86 10.83 53.69
N ILE A 331 8.64 11.38 53.76
CA ILE A 331 7.91 11.88 52.59
C ILE A 331 8.23 13.37 52.39
N ARG A 332 9.20 13.66 51.51
CA ARG A 332 9.50 15.05 51.09
C ARG A 332 8.66 15.50 49.90
N GLN A 333 8.40 14.57 48.98
CA GLN A 333 7.58 14.80 47.79
C GLN A 333 6.76 13.53 47.51
N PRO A 334 5.48 13.66 47.13
CA PRO A 334 4.68 12.50 46.77
C PRO A 334 5.18 11.87 45.47
N LEU A 335 5.29 10.55 45.48
CA LEU A 335 5.69 9.77 44.31
C LEU A 335 4.57 9.80 43.25
N ARG A 336 4.83 10.45 42.11
CA ARG A 336 3.90 10.52 40.99
C ARG A 336 3.93 9.25 40.13
N THR A 337 2.86 9.02 39.37
CA THR A 337 2.75 7.90 38.42
C THR A 337 3.83 7.93 37.34
N GLU A 338 4.24 9.12 36.92
CA GLU A 338 5.24 9.39 35.91
C GLU A 338 6.60 8.85 36.35
N TYR A 339 6.98 9.01 37.62
CA TYR A 339 8.22 8.46 38.15
C TYR A 339 8.23 6.94 38.14
N ARG A 340 7.08 6.33 38.47
CA ARG A 340 6.91 4.87 38.42
C ARG A 340 7.00 4.30 37.00
N ILE A 341 6.71 5.10 35.97
CA ILE A 341 6.84 4.69 34.57
C ILE A 341 8.24 4.99 34.04
N ALA A 342 8.80 6.16 34.37
CA ALA A 342 10.15 6.58 33.98
C ALA A 342 11.24 5.64 34.52
N PHE A 343 11.11 5.25 35.79
CA PHE A 343 12.07 4.39 36.48
C PHE A 343 11.35 3.16 37.06
N PRO A 344 10.93 2.22 36.18
CA PRO A 344 9.99 1.17 36.57
C PRO A 344 10.59 0.17 37.56
N HIS A 345 11.91 -0.03 37.54
CA HIS A 345 12.61 -0.92 38.47
C HIS A 345 12.94 -0.31 39.82
N LEU A 346 12.84 1.02 39.96
CA LEU A 346 13.19 1.72 41.20
C LEU A 346 11.97 1.95 42.10
N TYR A 347 10.85 2.36 41.52
CA TYR A 347 9.69 2.86 42.26
C TYR A 347 8.49 1.90 42.29
N ASN A 348 8.63 0.68 41.76
CA ASN A 348 7.57 -0.33 41.77
C ASN A 348 8.03 -1.63 42.41
N ASN A 349 7.13 -2.23 43.17
CA ASN A 349 7.26 -3.61 43.60
C ASN A 349 6.93 -4.55 42.43
N ARG A 350 7.77 -5.59 42.24
CA ARG A 350 7.55 -6.65 41.22
C ARG A 350 7.26 -6.13 39.80
N PRO A 351 8.16 -5.34 39.18
CA PRO A 351 7.98 -4.85 37.81
C PRO A 351 8.05 -6.02 36.80
N ARG A 352 6.89 -6.48 36.33
CA ARG A 352 6.76 -7.61 35.40
C ARG A 352 6.40 -7.12 34.00
N LYS A 353 7.09 -7.63 32.97
CA LYS A 353 6.86 -7.28 31.54
C LYS A 353 6.93 -5.76 31.25
N VAL A 354 7.68 -5.02 32.07
CA VAL A 354 7.99 -3.61 31.81
C VAL A 354 9.00 -3.47 30.67
N LYS A 355 9.01 -2.32 30.01
CA LYS A 355 9.96 -1.95 28.96
C LYS A 355 10.69 -0.68 29.36
N LEU A 356 12.00 -0.67 29.16
CA LEU A 356 12.83 0.51 29.41
C LEU A 356 12.75 1.43 28.20
N GLY A 357 12.44 2.70 28.49
CA GLY A 357 12.38 3.80 27.53
C GLY A 357 13.76 4.37 27.22
N ILE A 358 13.90 5.04 26.07
CA ILE A 358 15.00 5.99 25.86
C ILE A 358 14.80 7.20 26.78
N TYR A 359 15.78 7.51 27.63
CA TYR A 359 15.66 8.60 28.59
C TYR A 359 15.69 9.98 27.94
N HIS A 360 16.65 10.22 27.03
CA HIS A 360 16.85 11.52 26.39
C HIS A 360 17.59 11.37 25.05
N THR A 361 17.24 12.20 24.07
CA THR A 361 18.01 12.39 22.83
C THR A 361 18.65 13.79 22.83
N PRO A 362 19.80 14.01 22.18
CA PRO A 362 20.37 15.35 22.05
C PRO A 362 19.34 16.33 21.50
N MET A 363 19.17 17.47 22.16
CA MET A 363 18.18 18.48 21.78
C MET A 363 18.49 19.01 20.38
N ILE A 364 17.48 19.00 19.52
CA ILE A 364 17.60 19.51 18.15
C ILE A 364 17.31 21.01 18.19
N MET A 365 18.35 21.82 17.98
CA MET A 365 18.27 23.29 17.92
C MET A 365 18.18 23.75 16.46
N TYR A 366 17.13 23.35 15.76
CA TYR A 366 16.87 23.76 14.38
C TYR A 366 15.92 24.96 14.34
N ILE A 367 16.30 25.99 13.61
CA ILE A 367 15.49 27.19 13.38
C ILE A 367 14.94 27.09 11.96
N LYS A 368 13.61 27.16 11.84
CA LYS A 368 12.93 27.15 10.56
C LYS A 368 12.96 28.56 9.99
N THR A 369 13.51 28.72 8.79
CA THR A 369 13.50 29.99 8.05
C THR A 369 12.10 30.22 7.48
N GLU A 370 11.45 31.31 7.90
CA GLU A 370 10.14 31.71 7.38
C GLU A 370 10.26 32.62 6.14
N ASP A 371 11.33 33.41 6.08
CA ASP A 371 11.58 34.37 4.99
C ASP A 371 12.59 33.79 3.98
N PRO A 372 12.19 33.55 2.72
CA PRO A 372 13.08 33.04 1.67
C PRO A 372 14.09 34.08 1.17
N ASP A 373 13.89 35.38 1.46
CA ASP A 373 14.80 36.44 1.02
C ASP A 373 16.08 36.51 1.86
N LEU A 374 16.09 35.86 3.03
CA LEU A 374 17.27 35.77 3.87
C LEU A 374 18.28 34.74 3.33
N PRO A 375 19.59 34.99 3.46
CA PRO A 375 20.63 34.02 3.10
C PRO A 375 20.42 32.66 3.77
N ALA A 376 20.81 31.55 3.13
CA ALA A 376 20.64 30.22 3.74
C ALA A 376 21.40 30.04 5.06
N PHE A 377 22.53 30.74 5.21
CA PHE A 377 23.32 30.78 6.45
C PHE A 377 23.36 32.22 6.96
N TYR A 378 22.57 32.51 7.98
CA TYR A 378 22.58 33.80 8.67
C TYR A 378 22.52 33.61 10.18
N TYR A 379 22.89 34.66 10.91
CA TYR A 379 22.80 34.68 12.35
C TYR A 379 21.38 35.07 12.76
N ASP A 380 20.56 34.08 13.09
CA ASP A 380 19.17 34.30 13.45
C ASP A 380 19.04 35.05 14.78
N PRO A 381 18.10 36.02 14.92
CA PRO A 381 17.87 36.74 16.17
C PRO A 381 17.56 35.86 17.39
N LEU A 382 17.09 34.62 17.19
CA LEU A 382 16.86 33.64 18.25
C LEU A 382 18.16 33.08 18.83
N ILE A 383 19.30 33.23 18.14
CA ILE A 383 20.61 32.75 18.59
C ILE A 383 21.20 33.79 19.55
N ASN A 384 21.62 33.32 20.74
CA ASN A 384 22.26 34.18 21.74
C ASN A 384 23.62 34.72 21.23
N PRO A 385 23.84 36.05 21.25
CA PRO A 385 25.07 36.67 20.73
C PRO A 385 26.31 36.13 21.42
N ILE A 386 27.33 35.79 20.62
CA ILE A 386 28.60 35.29 21.13
C ILE A 386 29.46 36.48 21.58
N THR A 387 29.57 36.71 22.89
CA THR A 387 30.43 37.76 23.45
C THR A 387 31.90 37.32 23.49
N SER A 388 32.81 38.09 22.89
CA SER A 388 34.25 37.82 22.84
C SER A 388 34.99 38.35 24.08
N THR A 389 34.59 37.94 25.29
CA THR A 389 35.07 38.64 26.50
C THR A 389 36.48 38.29 26.98
N ASN A 390 37.16 37.22 26.50
CA ASN A 390 38.45 36.79 27.08
C ASN A 390 39.43 36.05 26.13
N LYS A 391 39.33 36.19 24.80
CA LYS A 391 40.18 35.43 23.85
C LYS A 391 40.98 36.27 22.84
N VAL A 392 40.71 37.57 22.73
CA VAL A 392 41.40 38.44 21.76
C VAL A 392 42.89 38.55 22.13
N ASP A 393 43.21 38.86 23.39
CA ASP A 393 44.60 38.96 23.88
C ASP A 393 45.45 37.69 23.66
N ARG A 394 44.86 36.49 23.83
CA ARG A 394 45.61 35.24 23.70
C ARG A 394 45.81 34.83 22.24
N ARG A 395 44.91 35.23 21.33
CA ARG A 395 45.01 34.92 19.90
C ARG A 395 45.92 35.91 19.19
N GLU A 396 45.83 37.19 19.52
CA GLU A 396 46.72 38.23 19.00
C GLU A 396 48.16 38.01 19.48
N ARG A 397 48.36 37.66 20.75
CA ARG A 397 49.70 37.31 21.27
C ARG A 397 50.30 36.07 20.61
N LYS A 398 49.49 35.08 20.25
CA LYS A 398 49.96 33.86 19.58
C LYS A 398 50.18 34.06 18.07
N ALA A 399 49.39 34.95 17.44
CA ALA A 399 49.61 35.35 16.06
C ALA A 399 50.91 36.17 15.92
N ALA A 400 51.20 37.06 16.87
CA ALA A 400 52.47 37.79 16.92
C ALA A 400 53.68 36.88 17.20
N GLU A 401 53.51 35.77 17.92
CA GLU A 401 54.57 34.76 18.15
C GLU A 401 54.79 33.84 16.91
N GLU A 402 53.81 33.74 16.00
CA GLU A 402 53.89 32.94 14.76
C GLU A 402 54.32 33.79 13.53
N GLU A 403 54.29 35.12 13.63
CA GLU A 403 54.82 36.05 12.59
C GLU A 403 56.36 36.01 12.46
N ASP A 404 57.08 35.58 13.50
CA ASP A 404 58.56 35.44 13.48
C ASP A 404 59.04 34.17 12.73
N ASP A 405 58.14 33.27 12.32
CA ASP A 405 58.42 32.06 11.53
C ASP A 405 58.15 32.28 10.01
N GLU A 406 58.74 33.33 9.43
CA GLU A 406 58.58 33.75 8.01
C GLU A 406 59.02 32.70 6.94
N ASP A 407 59.54 31.54 7.34
CA ASP A 407 60.07 30.51 6.42
C ASP A 407 59.00 29.61 5.77
N PHE A 408 57.74 29.66 6.21
CA PHE A 408 56.67 28.80 5.69
C PHE A 408 55.68 29.56 4.77
N CYS A 409 55.84 29.39 3.46
CA CYS A 409 54.87 29.85 2.46
C CYS A 409 54.11 28.66 1.84
N LEU A 410 52.80 28.81 1.66
CA LEU A 410 52.01 27.86 0.86
C LEU A 410 52.41 27.97 -0.63
N PRO A 411 52.50 26.85 -1.38
CA PRO A 411 52.73 26.88 -2.81
C PRO A 411 51.64 27.68 -3.56
N GLU A 412 52.01 28.32 -4.67
CA GLU A 412 51.10 29.19 -5.46
C GLU A 412 49.84 28.45 -5.97
N ASP A 413 49.93 27.13 -6.16
CA ASP A 413 48.81 26.30 -6.60
C ASP A 413 47.83 25.91 -5.47
N VAL A 414 48.12 26.28 -4.21
CA VAL A 414 47.31 25.89 -3.05
C VAL A 414 46.27 26.97 -2.74
N GLU A 415 45.06 26.72 -3.23
CA GLU A 415 43.86 27.50 -2.91
C GLU A 415 42.87 26.72 -2.03
N PRO A 416 41.89 27.39 -1.37
CA PRO A 416 40.81 26.70 -0.69
C PRO A 416 40.06 25.72 -1.63
N LEU A 417 39.80 24.51 -1.13
CA LEU A 417 39.32 23.34 -1.89
C LEU A 417 38.06 23.58 -2.75
N LEU A 418 37.27 24.62 -2.47
CA LEU A 418 36.02 24.97 -3.20
C LEU A 418 35.90 26.48 -3.49
N LYS A 419 37.01 27.18 -3.71
CA LYS A 419 37.01 28.64 -3.97
C LYS A 419 36.09 29.08 -5.12
N GLN A 420 35.89 28.23 -6.12
CA GLN A 420 35.05 28.51 -7.29
C GLN A 420 33.55 28.29 -7.04
N THR A 421 33.16 27.64 -5.94
CA THR A 421 31.78 27.29 -5.65
C THR A 421 31.19 28.26 -4.62
N GLU A 422 30.00 28.77 -4.89
CA GLU A 422 29.28 29.63 -3.94
C GLU A 422 28.93 28.87 -2.65
N LEU A 423 28.86 29.60 -1.53
CA LEU A 423 28.62 29.01 -0.20
C LEU A 423 27.24 28.37 -0.09
N TYR A 424 26.23 28.99 -0.70
CA TYR A 424 24.87 28.49 -0.75
C TYR A 424 24.24 28.82 -2.10
N THR A 425 23.21 28.06 -2.44
CA THR A 425 22.35 28.23 -3.61
C THR A 425 20.89 28.36 -3.16
N ASP A 426 19.99 28.73 -4.06
CA ASP A 426 18.55 28.90 -3.79
C ASP A 426 17.91 27.63 -3.17
N THR A 427 18.43 26.45 -3.50
CA THR A 427 17.90 25.17 -2.98
C THR A 427 18.49 24.75 -1.63
N THR A 428 19.46 25.49 -1.09
CA THR A 428 20.23 25.09 0.10
C THR A 428 19.39 25.17 1.36
N ALA A 429 18.67 26.28 1.57
CA ALA A 429 17.78 26.45 2.72
C ALA A 429 16.66 25.38 2.73
N ALA A 430 16.04 25.15 1.56
CA ALA A 430 15.04 24.10 1.38
C ALA A 430 15.61 22.69 1.65
N GLY A 431 16.82 22.42 1.18
CA GLY A 431 17.53 21.16 1.43
C GLY A 431 17.80 20.93 2.93
N ILE A 432 18.22 21.97 3.66
CA ILE A 432 18.41 21.91 5.12
C ILE A 432 17.07 21.65 5.83
N SER A 433 15.99 22.32 5.40
CA SER A 433 14.65 22.08 5.96
C SER A 433 14.19 20.63 5.80
N LEU A 434 14.44 20.03 4.64
CA LEU A 434 14.10 18.63 4.38
C LEU A 434 14.87 17.63 5.25
N LEU A 435 16.07 17.98 5.74
CA LEU A 435 16.82 17.10 6.66
C LEU A 435 16.07 16.88 7.98
N PHE A 436 15.36 17.91 8.45
CA PHE A 436 14.59 17.88 9.69
C PHE A 436 13.11 17.52 9.49
N ALA A 437 12.68 17.34 8.24
CA ALA A 437 11.31 16.97 7.92
C ALA A 437 10.97 15.53 8.37
N PRO A 438 9.70 15.24 8.70
CA PRO A 438 9.26 13.89 9.03
C PRO A 438 9.38 12.97 7.81
N LYS A 439 9.47 11.66 8.05
CA LYS A 439 9.36 10.66 6.99
C LYS A 439 7.96 10.77 6.36
N PRO A 440 7.82 10.85 5.01
CA PRO A 440 8.78 10.48 3.97
C PRO A 440 9.67 11.61 3.42
N PHE A 441 9.52 12.85 3.88
CA PHE A 441 10.13 14.02 3.23
C PHE A 441 11.65 14.12 3.42
N ASN A 442 12.19 13.49 4.47
CA ASN A 442 13.62 13.37 4.69
C ASN A 442 14.34 12.36 3.78
N MET A 443 13.63 11.67 2.88
CA MET A 443 14.20 10.68 1.96
C MET A 443 14.06 11.12 0.51
N ARG A 444 15.14 11.05 -0.26
CA ARG A 444 15.13 11.35 -1.71
C ARG A 444 14.55 10.23 -2.56
N SER A 445 14.61 8.99 -2.08
CA SER A 445 14.14 7.82 -2.81
C SER A 445 13.46 6.83 -1.87
N GLY A 446 12.54 6.06 -2.44
CA GLY A 446 11.74 5.14 -1.65
C GLY A 446 10.98 4.13 -2.49
N ARG A 447 10.16 3.34 -1.80
CA ARG A 447 9.21 2.42 -2.42
C ARG A 447 7.84 3.06 -2.36
N THR A 448 7.03 2.81 -3.38
CA THR A 448 5.61 3.16 -3.31
C THR A 448 4.92 2.28 -2.27
N ARG A 449 3.88 2.82 -1.66
CA ARG A 449 3.05 2.14 -0.66
C ARG A 449 1.63 2.05 -1.20
N ARG A 450 0.80 1.17 -0.65
CA ARG A 450 -0.62 1.19 -0.99
C ARG A 450 -1.25 2.43 -0.35
N ALA A 451 -2.23 3.03 -1.00
CA ALA A 451 -2.95 4.19 -0.46
C ALA A 451 -3.47 3.95 0.97
N GLU A 452 -4.01 2.76 1.25
CA GLU A 452 -4.51 2.36 2.58
C GLU A 452 -3.41 2.22 3.65
N ASP A 453 -2.16 1.96 3.25
CA ASP A 453 -1.06 1.73 4.18
C ASP A 453 -0.47 3.07 4.71
N ILE A 454 -0.88 4.22 4.17
CA ILE A 454 -0.37 5.55 4.55
C ILE A 454 -1.37 6.24 5.48
N PRO A 455 -1.08 6.32 6.80
CA PRO A 455 -2.03 6.92 7.73
C PRO A 455 -1.84 8.43 7.84
N LEU A 456 -2.71 9.19 7.18
CA LEU A 456 -2.65 10.67 7.11
C LEU A 456 -2.75 11.38 8.47
N VAL A 457 -3.52 10.82 9.40
CA VAL A 457 -3.86 11.46 10.68
C VAL A 457 -3.13 10.82 11.87
N SER A 458 -2.19 9.90 11.61
CA SER A 458 -1.59 9.14 12.73
C SER A 458 -0.77 9.98 13.68
N GLU A 459 -0.13 11.04 13.19
CA GLU A 459 0.71 11.93 13.99
C GLU A 459 -0.15 12.72 14.98
N TRP A 460 -1.33 13.19 14.55
CA TRP A 460 -2.20 14.04 15.37
C TRP A 460 -2.63 13.38 16.68
N TYR A 461 -2.92 12.08 16.70
CA TYR A 461 -3.32 11.38 17.94
C TYR A 461 -2.14 10.72 18.68
N LYS A 462 -0.95 10.68 18.07
CA LYS A 462 0.29 10.26 18.75
C LYS A 462 0.88 11.40 19.59
N GLU A 463 0.43 12.62 19.36
CA GLU A 463 0.77 13.80 20.16
C GLU A 463 -0.22 14.03 21.30
N HIS A 464 0.15 14.89 22.25
CA HIS A 464 -0.74 15.28 23.33
C HIS A 464 -1.90 16.12 22.79
N CYS A 465 -3.13 15.75 23.16
CA CYS A 465 -4.30 16.54 22.83
C CYS A 465 -4.29 17.88 23.59
N PRO A 466 -4.43 19.03 22.92
CA PRO A 466 -4.51 20.32 23.59
C PRO A 466 -5.65 20.37 24.63
N PRO A 467 -5.42 20.95 25.82
CA PRO A 467 -6.39 20.92 26.92
C PRO A 467 -7.68 21.71 26.61
N ALA A 468 -7.62 22.67 25.69
CA ALA A 468 -8.74 23.49 25.24
C ALA A 468 -9.85 22.68 24.55
N TYR A 469 -9.54 21.51 23.98
CA TYR A 469 -10.54 20.71 23.27
C TYR A 469 -11.57 20.08 24.20
N PRO A 470 -12.84 19.88 23.77
CA PRO A 470 -13.87 19.25 24.58
C PRO A 470 -13.52 17.82 25.03
N VAL A 471 -14.12 17.38 26.15
CA VAL A 471 -13.92 16.02 26.72
C VAL A 471 -14.13 14.92 25.67
N LYS A 472 -15.13 15.05 24.80
CA LYS A 472 -15.42 14.09 23.72
C LYS A 472 -14.20 13.86 22.81
N VAL A 473 -13.49 14.93 22.46
CA VAL A 473 -12.30 14.87 21.61
C VAL A 473 -11.16 14.20 22.37
N ARG A 474 -10.89 14.62 23.62
CA ARG A 474 -9.84 14.03 24.45
C ARG A 474 -10.04 12.52 24.67
N VAL A 475 -11.28 12.07 24.87
CA VAL A 475 -11.62 10.64 24.98
C VAL A 475 -11.40 9.92 23.63
N SER A 476 -11.69 10.56 22.50
CA SER A 476 -11.41 10.01 21.18
C SER A 476 -9.91 9.80 20.96
N TYR A 477 -9.07 10.79 21.31
CA TYR A 477 -7.61 10.70 21.27
C TYR A 477 -7.10 9.49 22.07
N GLN A 478 -7.54 9.37 23.34
CA GLN A 478 -7.16 8.24 24.19
C GLN A 478 -7.56 6.88 23.61
N LYS A 479 -8.73 6.80 22.95
CA LYS A 479 -9.20 5.57 22.30
C LYS A 479 -8.37 5.21 21.07
N LEU A 480 -8.04 6.19 20.21
CA LEU A 480 -7.18 5.98 19.05
C LEU A 480 -5.78 5.53 19.48
N LEU A 481 -5.22 6.20 20.50
CA LEU A 481 -3.94 5.84 21.09
C LEU A 481 -3.97 4.44 21.71
N LYS A 482 -5.06 4.06 22.37
CA LYS A 482 -5.27 2.69 22.87
C LYS A 482 -5.24 1.66 21.76
N CYS A 483 -5.94 1.91 20.64
CA CYS A 483 -5.91 1.03 19.47
C CYS A 483 -4.50 0.91 18.89
N TYR A 484 -3.79 2.02 18.76
CA TYR A 484 -2.40 2.04 18.28
C TYR A 484 -1.47 1.20 19.18
N VAL A 485 -1.52 1.41 20.50
CA VAL A 485 -0.70 0.65 21.46
C VAL A 485 -1.04 -0.84 21.44
N LEU A 486 -2.33 -1.22 21.32
CA LEU A 486 -2.71 -2.62 21.23
C LEU A 486 -2.25 -3.29 19.94
N ASN A 487 -2.29 -2.58 18.81
CA ASN A 487 -1.83 -3.10 17.52
C ASN A 487 -0.33 -3.42 17.55
N GLU A 488 0.47 -2.50 18.10
CA GLU A 488 1.92 -2.70 18.23
C GLU A 488 2.26 -3.78 19.27
N LEU A 489 1.58 -3.81 20.42
CA LEU A 489 1.84 -4.80 21.46
C LEU A 489 1.58 -6.23 20.99
N HIS A 490 0.54 -6.43 20.18
CA HIS A 490 0.18 -7.74 19.64
C HIS A 490 0.78 -7.98 18.24
N HIS A 491 1.62 -7.06 17.75
CA HIS A 491 2.28 -7.23 16.47
C HIS A 491 3.16 -8.47 16.49
N ARG A 492 2.99 -9.33 15.48
CA ARG A 492 3.82 -10.51 15.26
C ARG A 492 4.38 -10.44 13.86
N PRO A 493 5.66 -10.79 13.65
CA PRO A 493 6.23 -10.84 12.32
C PRO A 493 5.39 -11.78 11.44
N PRO A 494 5.10 -11.40 10.18
CA PRO A 494 4.29 -12.22 9.30
C PRO A 494 4.98 -13.56 9.05
N LYS A 495 4.23 -14.66 9.19
CA LYS A 495 4.76 -16.00 8.91
C LYS A 495 5.07 -16.13 7.42
N ALA A 496 6.24 -16.67 7.10
CA ALA A 496 6.59 -16.98 5.71
C ALA A 496 5.59 -18.00 5.13
N GLN A 497 4.89 -17.62 4.07
CA GLN A 497 3.92 -18.47 3.38
C GLN A 497 4.20 -18.51 1.88
N LYS A 498 3.80 -19.60 1.22
CA LYS A 498 3.85 -19.69 -0.25
C LYS A 498 2.92 -18.65 -0.85
N LYS A 499 3.44 -17.79 -1.74
CA LYS A 499 2.65 -16.75 -2.41
C LYS A 499 1.61 -17.41 -3.32
N LYS A 500 0.32 -17.16 -3.04
CA LYS A 500 -0.80 -17.59 -3.88
C LYS A 500 -1.39 -16.37 -4.57
N HIS A 501 -1.33 -16.33 -5.89
CA HIS A 501 -1.82 -15.20 -6.69
C HIS A 501 -3.16 -15.55 -7.34
N LEU A 502 -4.26 -15.31 -6.62
CA LEU A 502 -5.62 -15.68 -7.05
C LEU A 502 -5.94 -15.16 -8.46
N PHE A 503 -5.78 -13.86 -8.70
CA PHE A 503 -6.09 -13.25 -10.01
C PHE A 503 -5.20 -13.75 -11.15
N ARG A 504 -3.92 -14.04 -10.87
CA ARG A 504 -3.03 -14.66 -11.86
C ARG A 504 -3.50 -16.06 -12.24
N SER A 505 -3.96 -16.83 -11.25
CA SER A 505 -4.53 -18.16 -11.48
C SER A 505 -5.84 -18.09 -12.25
N LEU A 506 -6.72 -17.14 -11.93
CA LEU A 506 -7.98 -16.95 -12.65
C LEU A 506 -7.76 -16.48 -14.10
N GLN A 507 -6.89 -15.49 -14.31
CA GLN A 507 -6.53 -14.96 -15.64
C GLN A 507 -5.91 -16.03 -16.54
N ALA A 508 -5.15 -16.98 -15.98
CA ALA A 508 -4.59 -18.10 -16.73
C ALA A 508 -5.67 -19.07 -17.28
N THR A 509 -6.87 -19.08 -16.71
CA THR A 509 -7.97 -19.94 -17.20
C THR A 509 -8.67 -19.32 -18.39
N LYS A 510 -9.26 -20.14 -19.27
CA LYS A 510 -10.06 -19.65 -20.42
C LYS A 510 -11.35 -18.90 -20.05
N PHE A 511 -11.77 -18.96 -18.78
CA PHE A 511 -13.04 -18.42 -18.31
C PHE A 511 -12.97 -16.96 -17.88
N PHE A 512 -11.77 -16.37 -17.85
CA PHE A 512 -11.57 -14.97 -17.49
C PHE A 512 -10.85 -14.23 -18.61
N GLN A 513 -11.27 -12.98 -18.82
CA GLN A 513 -10.66 -12.04 -19.74
C GLN A 513 -10.34 -10.74 -19.00
N THR A 514 -9.43 -9.96 -19.55
CA THR A 514 -9.07 -8.64 -19.02
C THR A 514 -9.58 -7.53 -19.92
N THR A 515 -9.86 -6.38 -19.33
CA THR A 515 -10.26 -5.14 -20.02
C THR A 515 -9.99 -3.96 -19.08
N GLU A 516 -10.21 -2.75 -19.56
CA GLU A 516 -10.10 -1.51 -18.79
C GLU A 516 -11.47 -0.82 -18.83
N LEU A 517 -12.06 -0.54 -17.67
CA LEU A 517 -13.32 0.22 -17.56
C LEU A 517 -13.16 1.34 -16.54
N ASP A 518 -14.06 2.31 -16.59
CA ASP A 518 -14.22 3.26 -15.51
C ASP A 518 -14.62 2.57 -14.19
N TRP A 519 -14.15 3.10 -13.07
CA TRP A 519 -14.43 2.59 -11.74
C TRP A 519 -15.93 2.61 -11.40
N ALA A 520 -16.66 3.65 -11.80
CA ALA A 520 -18.10 3.73 -11.55
C ALA A 520 -18.86 2.64 -12.32
N GLU A 521 -18.45 2.37 -13.57
CA GLU A 521 -18.97 1.26 -14.37
C GLU A 521 -18.69 -0.10 -13.68
N ALA A 522 -17.45 -0.32 -13.22
CA ALA A 522 -17.09 -1.53 -12.49
C ALA A 522 -17.92 -1.70 -11.21
N GLY A 523 -18.18 -0.61 -10.49
CA GLY A 523 -19.02 -0.58 -9.29
C GLY A 523 -20.46 -0.97 -9.58
N LEU A 524 -21.07 -0.39 -10.61
CA LEU A 524 -22.43 -0.73 -11.06
C LEU A 524 -22.53 -2.21 -11.45
N GLN A 525 -21.51 -2.75 -12.15
CA GLN A 525 -21.47 -4.17 -12.49
C GLN A 525 -21.43 -5.06 -11.24
N VAL A 526 -20.57 -4.75 -10.26
CA VAL A 526 -20.45 -5.53 -9.02
C VAL A 526 -21.76 -5.48 -8.20
N CYS A 527 -22.43 -4.32 -8.15
CA CYS A 527 -23.75 -4.18 -7.50
C CYS A 527 -24.81 -5.04 -8.19
N LYS A 528 -24.95 -4.94 -9.52
CA LYS A 528 -25.90 -5.75 -10.33
C LYS A 528 -25.62 -7.25 -10.18
N GLN A 529 -24.34 -7.66 -10.25
CA GLN A 529 -23.92 -9.04 -10.06
C GLN A 529 -24.25 -9.56 -8.65
N GLY A 530 -23.95 -8.78 -7.61
CA GLY A 530 -24.26 -9.13 -6.23
C GLY A 530 -25.76 -9.31 -5.99
N TYR A 531 -26.58 -8.37 -6.47
CA TYR A 531 -28.04 -8.45 -6.42
C TYR A 531 -28.56 -9.72 -7.11
N ASN A 532 -28.13 -9.95 -8.36
CA ASN A 532 -28.56 -11.11 -9.15
C ASN A 532 -28.17 -12.44 -8.47
N MET A 533 -26.96 -12.54 -7.90
CA MET A 533 -26.53 -13.75 -7.20
C MET A 533 -27.38 -14.04 -5.95
N LEU A 534 -27.68 -13.02 -5.16
CA LEU A 534 -28.52 -13.16 -3.96
C LEU A 534 -29.96 -13.49 -4.34
N ASN A 535 -30.51 -12.82 -5.35
CA ASN A 535 -31.86 -13.11 -5.84
C ASN A 535 -31.96 -14.53 -6.42
N LEU A 536 -30.96 -14.97 -7.20
CA LEU A 536 -30.87 -16.36 -7.66
C LEU A 536 -30.80 -17.37 -6.50
N LEU A 537 -30.19 -17.01 -5.37
CA LEU A 537 -30.11 -17.87 -4.20
C LEU A 537 -31.48 -18.00 -3.52
N ILE A 538 -32.23 -16.90 -3.41
CA ILE A 538 -33.61 -16.87 -2.89
C ILE A 538 -34.50 -17.77 -3.75
N HIS A 539 -34.48 -17.59 -5.07
CA HIS A 539 -35.23 -18.42 -6.00
C HIS A 539 -34.80 -19.89 -5.99
N ARG A 540 -33.51 -20.19 -5.87
CA ARG A 540 -33.02 -21.58 -5.76
C ARG A 540 -33.49 -22.27 -4.48
N LYS A 541 -33.72 -21.51 -3.42
CA LYS A 541 -34.29 -22.00 -2.16
C LYS A 541 -35.82 -21.99 -2.15
N ASN A 542 -36.47 -21.65 -3.27
CA ASN A 542 -37.92 -21.54 -3.42
C ASN A 542 -38.57 -20.57 -2.40
N LEU A 543 -37.86 -19.50 -2.03
CA LEU A 543 -38.33 -18.51 -1.06
C LEU A 543 -39.10 -17.38 -1.76
N ASN A 544 -40.19 -17.73 -2.45
CA ASN A 544 -40.96 -16.78 -3.27
C ASN A 544 -41.74 -15.72 -2.46
N TYR A 545 -41.75 -15.86 -1.13
CA TYR A 545 -42.34 -14.90 -0.20
C TYR A 545 -41.34 -13.86 0.30
N LEU A 546 -40.09 -13.90 -0.15
CA LEU A 546 -39.07 -12.89 0.15
C LEU A 546 -38.77 -12.07 -1.10
N HIS A 547 -38.76 -10.75 -0.94
CA HIS A 547 -38.31 -9.79 -1.94
C HIS A 547 -37.00 -9.17 -1.47
N LEU A 548 -36.00 -9.19 -2.34
CA LEU A 548 -34.77 -8.44 -2.15
C LEU A 548 -34.92 -7.15 -2.96
N ASP A 549 -34.89 -6.00 -2.30
CA ASP A 549 -34.91 -4.71 -3.00
C ASP A 549 -33.50 -4.33 -3.52
N TYR A 550 -33.41 -3.28 -4.33
CA TYR A 550 -32.13 -2.86 -4.93
C TYR A 550 -31.16 -2.21 -3.94
N ASN A 551 -31.66 -1.81 -2.77
CA ASN A 551 -30.87 -1.36 -1.62
C ASN A 551 -30.44 -2.51 -0.68
N PHE A 552 -30.62 -3.76 -1.12
CA PHE A 552 -30.26 -5.00 -0.41
C PHE A 552 -31.03 -5.24 0.91
N ASN A 553 -32.21 -4.65 1.10
CA ASN A 553 -33.10 -5.04 2.18
C ASN A 553 -33.91 -6.27 1.78
N LEU A 554 -34.00 -7.23 2.69
CA LEU A 554 -34.79 -8.45 2.52
C LEU A 554 -36.14 -8.28 3.22
N LYS A 555 -37.22 -8.16 2.45
CA LYS A 555 -38.57 -7.91 2.94
C LYS A 555 -39.50 -9.11 2.67
N PRO A 556 -40.39 -9.49 3.58
CA PRO A 556 -41.45 -10.45 3.27
C PRO A 556 -42.51 -9.81 2.37
N VAL A 557 -42.94 -10.53 1.33
CA VAL A 557 -44.03 -10.12 0.42
C VAL A 557 -45.40 -10.39 1.03
N LYS A 558 -45.47 -11.35 1.96
CA LYS A 558 -46.70 -11.75 2.67
C LYS A 558 -46.36 -11.99 4.14
N THR A 559 -47.26 -11.59 5.03
CA THR A 559 -47.21 -11.83 6.48
C THR A 559 -47.39 -13.29 6.84
#